data_AF-A0A8B8ZR22-F1
#
_entry.id   AF-A0A8B8ZR22-F1
#
_cell.length_a   1.000
_cell.length_b   1.000
_cell.length_c   1.000
_cell.angle_alpha   90.00
_cell.angle_beta   90.00
_cell.angle_gamma   90.00
#
_symmetry.space_group_name_H-M   'P 1'
#
loop_
_entity.id
_entity.type
_entity.pdbx_description
1 polymer ?
#
loop_
_entity_poly.entity_id
_entity_poly.type
_entity_poly.pdbx_seq_one_letter_code
_entity_poly.pdbx_strand_id
1 'polypeptide(L)'
;MGSPLTRLQESSRSSSRFVDPGDRFIPTRSLMNLELAQSLLWERPQKKDDRPAILTPRDEYRRKVREQLTLDLEGKPFRMLAFRGIPRRCKNVLPVEEMMQEEWERSRPLNPFRRIPTTPDRILEAQGLMDDDYLNLLDWGKSNILAVALGPSIYLWNAENGDVKLLLEANDEEDHPTSIAWSGDGKTLAAGFASSRIELWDVASSRQVWNNVNVNLCQFCMSARNT
;
A
#
# COMPACT_ATOMS: atom_id res chain seq x y z
N MET A 1 -50.01 23.57 -67.21
CA MET A 1 -50.21 22.11 -67.13
C MET A 1 -48.95 21.50 -66.54
N GLY A 2 -49.07 20.73 -65.47
CA GLY A 2 -47.92 20.11 -64.78
C GLY A 2 -48.18 20.03 -63.28
N SER A 3 -48.71 18.90 -62.85
CA SER A 3 -49.28 18.59 -61.53
C SER A 3 -48.32 18.76 -60.34
N PRO A 4 -48.84 19.08 -59.12
CA PRO A 4 -48.06 19.02 -57.89
C PRO A 4 -48.06 17.57 -57.36
N LEU A 5 -46.88 16.95 -57.26
CA LEU A 5 -46.75 15.64 -56.65
C LEU A 5 -46.54 15.77 -55.12
N THR A 6 -47.64 15.54 -54.41
CA THR A 6 -47.74 14.76 -53.17
C THR A 6 -46.63 14.92 -52.14
N ARG A 7 -46.87 15.84 -51.19
CA ARG A 7 -46.32 15.79 -49.83
C ARG A 7 -46.98 14.64 -49.08
N LEU A 8 -46.32 13.50 -48.99
CA LEU A 8 -46.76 12.41 -48.12
C LEU A 8 -46.63 12.88 -46.66
N GLN A 9 -47.78 12.93 -45.99
CA GLN A 9 -47.86 12.98 -44.53
C GLN A 9 -47.29 11.67 -43.99
N GLU A 10 -46.35 11.76 -43.05
CA GLU A 10 -46.21 10.71 -42.04
C GLU A 10 -46.61 11.25 -40.67
N SER A 11 -47.38 10.38 -40.03
CA SER A 11 -48.20 10.54 -38.84
C SER A 11 -47.45 11.03 -37.61
N SER A 12 -48.16 11.80 -36.80
CA SER A 12 -47.92 11.96 -35.37
C SER A 12 -47.62 10.62 -34.68
N ARG A 13 -46.38 10.45 -34.22
CA ARG A 13 -46.07 9.54 -33.11
C ARG A 13 -45.62 10.38 -31.92
N SER A 14 -46.42 10.33 -30.88
CA SER A 14 -46.09 10.82 -29.55
C SER A 14 -44.79 10.21 -29.05
N SER A 15 -44.04 10.99 -28.27
CA SER A 15 -43.11 10.53 -27.24
C SER A 15 -42.18 9.38 -27.66
N SER A 16 -40.98 9.77 -28.06
CA SER A 16 -39.83 9.06 -27.53
C SER A 16 -38.80 10.08 -27.06
N ARG A 17 -38.72 10.20 -25.73
CA ARG A 17 -37.49 10.55 -25.01
C ARG A 17 -36.42 9.49 -25.32
N PHE A 18 -36.02 9.35 -26.59
CA PHE A 18 -34.76 8.70 -26.92
C PHE A 18 -33.66 9.72 -26.62
N VAL A 19 -33.38 9.87 -25.33
CA VAL A 19 -32.06 10.30 -24.90
C VAL A 19 -31.16 9.16 -25.32
N ASP A 20 -30.47 9.30 -26.46
CA ASP A 20 -29.42 8.36 -26.86
C ASP A 20 -28.57 8.05 -25.62
N PRO A 21 -28.54 6.80 -25.12
CA PRO A 21 -27.92 6.47 -23.83
C PRO A 21 -26.42 6.27 -24.05
N GLY A 22 -25.78 7.23 -24.70
CA GLY A 22 -24.33 7.26 -24.77
C GLY A 22 -23.77 7.44 -23.37
N ASP A 23 -22.76 6.65 -23.03
CA ASP A 23 -22.02 6.80 -21.79
C ASP A 23 -21.23 8.12 -21.83
N ARG A 24 -21.36 8.92 -20.77
CA ARG A 24 -20.66 10.21 -20.63
C ARG A 24 -19.14 10.06 -20.55
N PHE A 25 -18.64 8.87 -20.22
CA PHE A 25 -17.22 8.60 -20.06
C PHE A 25 -16.62 7.80 -21.21
N ILE A 26 -17.43 7.30 -22.15
CA ILE A 26 -16.94 6.59 -23.33
C ILE A 26 -17.06 7.51 -24.54
N PRO A 27 -15.94 7.88 -25.21
CA PRO A 27 -15.98 8.72 -26.40
C PRO A 27 -16.81 8.07 -27.50
N THR A 28 -17.77 8.81 -28.05
CA THR A 28 -18.59 8.34 -29.16
C THR A 28 -17.86 8.57 -30.48
N ARG A 29 -17.35 7.49 -31.07
CA ARG A 29 -16.57 7.51 -32.32
C ARG A 29 -17.30 8.18 -33.49
N SER A 30 -18.62 8.05 -33.58
CA SER A 30 -19.42 8.63 -34.66
C SER A 30 -19.48 10.16 -34.65
N LEU A 31 -19.13 10.79 -33.53
CA LEU A 31 -19.06 12.25 -33.39
C LEU A 31 -17.61 12.75 -33.41
N MET A 32 -16.64 11.87 -33.62
CA MET A 32 -15.23 12.20 -33.74
C MET A 32 -14.83 12.16 -35.21
N ASN A 33 -14.12 13.20 -35.68
CA ASN A 33 -13.47 13.17 -36.98
C ASN A 33 -12.04 12.61 -36.83
N LEU A 34 -11.92 11.28 -36.94
CA LEU A 34 -10.65 10.58 -36.74
C LEU A 34 -9.61 10.91 -37.82
N GLU A 35 -10.03 11.17 -39.06
CA GLU A 35 -9.12 11.53 -40.15
C GLU A 35 -8.45 12.88 -39.89
N LEU A 36 -9.23 13.85 -39.40
CA LEU A 36 -8.71 15.15 -39.00
C LEU A 36 -7.76 15.02 -37.79
N ALA A 37 -8.19 14.32 -36.74
CA ALA A 37 -7.36 14.09 -35.55
C ALA A 37 -6.03 13.43 -35.91
N GLN A 38 -6.06 12.45 -36.82
CA GLN A 38 -4.87 11.82 -37.38
C GLN A 38 -3.98 12.85 -38.09
N SER A 39 -4.55 13.68 -38.97
CA SER A 39 -3.76 14.71 -39.68
C SER A 39 -3.04 15.68 -38.74
N LEU A 40 -3.67 16.09 -37.64
CA LEU A 40 -3.06 16.99 -36.64
C LEU A 40 -1.94 16.32 -35.86
N LEU A 41 -2.08 15.03 -35.56
CA LEU A 41 -1.03 14.27 -34.86
C LEU A 41 0.19 14.02 -35.74
N TRP A 42 0.00 13.86 -37.06
CA TRP A 42 1.11 13.67 -38.00
C TRP A 42 1.72 14.98 -38.52
N GLU A 43 1.13 16.13 -38.22
CA GLU A 43 1.76 17.43 -38.43
C GLU A 43 2.87 17.63 -37.39
N ARG A 44 4.12 17.39 -37.80
CA ARG A 44 5.27 17.85 -37.02
C ARG A 44 5.22 19.38 -36.96
N PRO A 45 5.35 20.00 -35.77
CA PRO A 45 5.41 21.46 -35.68
C PRO A 45 6.60 21.95 -36.50
N GLN A 46 6.32 22.71 -37.56
CA GLN A 46 7.37 23.45 -38.26
C GLN A 46 7.94 24.46 -37.26
N LYS A 47 9.27 24.47 -37.14
CA LYS A 47 9.99 25.48 -36.35
C LYS A 47 9.55 26.84 -36.90
N LYS A 48 9.17 27.75 -35.99
CA LYS A 48 8.68 29.09 -36.32
C LYS A 48 9.84 29.89 -36.92
N ASP A 49 10.06 29.77 -38.22
CA ASP A 49 10.98 30.63 -38.95
C ASP A 49 10.21 31.89 -39.34
N ASP A 50 10.57 33.03 -38.76
CA ASP A 50 9.92 34.34 -38.89
C ASP A 50 10.08 35.00 -40.29
N ARG A 51 9.99 34.23 -41.38
CA ARG A 51 9.96 34.76 -42.76
C ARG A 51 8.58 34.53 -43.38
N PRO A 52 8.00 35.52 -44.08
CA PRO A 52 6.69 35.35 -44.71
C PRO A 52 6.82 34.32 -45.84
N ALA A 53 6.38 33.09 -45.57
CA ALA A 53 6.44 32.01 -46.53
C ALA A 53 5.51 32.32 -47.71
N ILE A 54 6.06 32.28 -48.93
CA ILE A 54 5.26 32.26 -50.16
C ILE A 54 4.44 30.96 -50.11
N LEU A 55 3.13 31.08 -49.94
CA LEU A 55 2.22 29.94 -49.85
C LEU A 55 2.24 29.19 -51.18
N THR A 56 2.69 27.94 -51.18
CA THR A 56 2.58 27.10 -52.38
C THR A 56 1.09 26.80 -52.64
N PRO A 57 0.66 26.56 -53.90
CA PRO A 57 -0.73 26.17 -54.19
C PRO A 57 -1.19 24.93 -53.40
N ARG A 58 -0.24 24.05 -53.03
CA ARG A 58 -0.48 22.89 -52.18
C ARG A 58 -0.80 23.30 -50.74
N ASP A 59 -0.13 24.31 -50.20
CA ASP A 59 -0.37 24.81 -48.85
C ASP A 59 -1.69 25.57 -48.76
N GLU A 60 -2.06 26.34 -49.78
CA GLU A 60 -3.39 26.95 -49.88
C GLU A 60 -4.51 25.91 -49.98
N TYR A 61 -4.32 24.87 -50.79
CA TYR A 61 -5.27 23.76 -50.87
C TYR A 61 -5.43 23.07 -49.51
N ARG A 62 -4.32 22.77 -48.83
CA ARG A 62 -4.35 22.16 -47.49
C ARG A 62 -5.05 23.06 -46.47
N ARG A 63 -4.87 24.38 -46.55
CA ARG A 63 -5.57 25.34 -45.70
C ARG A 63 -7.07 25.36 -45.95
N LYS A 64 -7.51 25.41 -47.22
CA LYS A 64 -8.94 25.35 -47.58
C LYS A 64 -9.60 24.04 -47.14
N VAL A 65 -8.91 22.91 -47.34
CA VAL A 65 -9.35 21.60 -46.86
C VAL A 65 -9.46 21.60 -45.33
N ARG A 66 -8.49 22.18 -44.63
CA ARG A 66 -8.54 22.29 -43.16
C ARG A 66 -9.73 23.13 -42.70
N GLU A 67 -9.92 24.33 -43.26
CA GLU A 67 -11.06 25.19 -42.95
C GLU A 67 -12.40 24.47 -43.14
N GLN A 68 -12.55 23.69 -44.22
CA GLN A 68 -13.75 22.89 -44.48
C GLN A 68 -13.93 21.72 -43.51
N LEU A 69 -12.85 21.09 -43.06
CA LEU A 69 -12.89 19.95 -42.13
C LEU A 69 -13.03 20.37 -40.66
N THR A 70 -12.72 21.64 -40.32
CA THR A 70 -12.79 22.12 -38.93
C THR A 70 -14.20 22.37 -38.40
N LEU A 71 -15.22 22.34 -39.26
CA LEU A 71 -16.61 22.62 -38.91
C LEU A 71 -17.44 21.34 -38.99
N ASP A 72 -18.16 21.01 -37.93
CA ASP A 72 -19.19 19.97 -37.96
C ASP A 72 -20.38 20.42 -38.85
N LEU A 73 -21.31 19.51 -39.18
CA LEU A 73 -22.56 19.83 -39.93
C LEU A 73 -23.40 20.96 -39.31
N GLU A 74 -23.14 21.30 -38.04
CA GLU A 74 -23.77 22.36 -37.25
C GLU A 74 -22.91 23.63 -37.09
N GLY A 75 -21.74 23.71 -37.73
CA GLY A 75 -20.86 24.88 -37.70
C GLY A 75 -20.06 25.05 -36.39
N LYS A 76 -19.95 24.01 -35.57
CA LYS A 76 -19.15 24.02 -34.33
C LYS A 76 -17.73 23.52 -34.58
N PRO A 77 -16.73 23.99 -33.81
CA PRO A 77 -15.36 23.51 -33.94
C PRO A 77 -15.27 22.03 -33.55
N PHE A 78 -14.65 21.22 -34.41
CA PHE A 78 -14.44 19.78 -34.19
C PHE A 78 -13.71 19.53 -32.86
N ARG A 79 -14.12 18.47 -32.15
CA ARG A 79 -13.47 18.04 -30.89
C ARG A 79 -12.87 16.65 -31.06
N MET A 80 -11.59 16.49 -30.74
CA MET A 80 -10.91 15.18 -30.84
C MET A 80 -11.55 14.11 -29.95
N LEU A 81 -12.15 14.49 -28.82
CA LEU A 81 -12.93 13.60 -27.96
C LEU A 81 -14.34 14.19 -27.80
N ALA A 82 -15.34 13.48 -28.33
CA ALA A 82 -16.75 13.85 -28.23
C ALA A 82 -17.49 12.83 -27.35
N PHE A 83 -18.23 13.32 -26.37
CA PHE A 83 -19.02 12.51 -25.43
C PHE A 83 -20.49 12.89 -25.55
N ARG A 84 -21.39 11.91 -25.54
CA ARG A 84 -22.84 12.12 -25.45
C ARG A 84 -23.31 11.99 -24.00
N GLY A 85 -24.39 12.70 -23.68
CA GLY A 85 -25.02 12.66 -22.36
C GLY A 85 -25.04 14.05 -21.71
N ILE A 86 -26.25 14.57 -21.49
CA ILE A 86 -26.45 15.71 -20.61
C ILE A 86 -26.11 15.21 -19.20
N PRO A 87 -25.27 15.90 -18.41
CA PRO A 87 -25.09 15.52 -17.02
C PRO A 87 -26.49 15.51 -16.39
N ARG A 88 -26.93 14.35 -15.88
CA ARG A 88 -28.04 14.37 -14.95
C ARG A 88 -27.60 15.31 -13.85
N ARG A 89 -28.27 16.47 -13.71
CA ARG A 89 -28.14 17.27 -12.50
C ARG A 89 -28.64 16.37 -11.38
N CYS A 90 -27.74 15.62 -10.76
CA CYS A 90 -28.00 14.91 -9.54
C CYS A 90 -28.45 15.99 -8.57
N LYS A 91 -29.75 16.01 -8.23
CA LYS A 91 -30.32 17.10 -7.47
C LYS A 91 -29.66 17.24 -6.09
N ASN A 92 -29.00 16.19 -5.60
CA ASN A 92 -28.19 16.22 -4.39
C ASN A 92 -26.90 15.43 -4.67
N VAL A 93 -25.84 16.08 -5.17
CA VAL A 93 -24.49 15.51 -5.04
C VAL A 93 -23.98 15.99 -3.70
N LEU A 94 -24.17 15.18 -2.67
CA LEU A 94 -23.30 15.27 -1.51
C LEU A 94 -21.88 14.95 -2.03
N PRO A 95 -20.85 15.74 -1.68
CA PRO A 95 -19.45 15.43 -2.01
C PRO A 95 -19.15 13.95 -1.84
N VAL A 96 -18.30 13.38 -2.69
CA VAL A 96 -17.91 11.95 -2.61
C VAL A 96 -17.42 11.58 -1.20
N GLU A 97 -16.77 12.53 -0.52
CA GLU A 97 -16.43 12.47 0.92
C GLU A 97 -17.63 12.09 1.82
N GLU A 98 -18.78 12.74 1.64
CA GLU A 98 -19.97 12.54 2.46
C GLU A 98 -20.62 11.18 2.17
N MET A 99 -20.64 10.73 0.91
CA MET A 99 -21.12 9.37 0.58
C MET A 99 -20.21 8.27 1.16
N MET A 100 -18.89 8.46 1.09
CA MET A 100 -17.93 7.53 1.70
C MET A 100 -18.06 7.53 3.23
N GLN A 101 -18.34 8.67 3.84
CA GLN A 101 -18.59 8.79 5.28
C GLN A 101 -19.89 8.08 5.69
N GLU A 102 -20.97 8.21 4.93
CA GLU A 102 -22.23 7.51 5.23
C GLU A 102 -22.12 5.98 5.10
N GLU A 103 -21.40 5.49 4.09
CA GLU A 103 -21.11 4.05 3.92
C GLU A 103 -20.17 3.54 5.04
N TRP A 104 -19.14 4.32 5.37
CA TRP A 104 -18.27 4.04 6.52
C TRP A 104 -19.08 3.97 7.82
N GLU A 105 -20.00 4.90 8.06
CA GLU A 105 -20.86 4.94 9.25
C GLU A 105 -21.84 3.78 9.33
N ARG A 106 -22.42 3.35 8.20
CA ARG A 106 -23.27 2.15 8.14
C ARG A 106 -22.50 0.84 8.29
N SER A 107 -21.22 0.84 7.93
CA SER A 107 -20.34 -0.33 8.06
C SER A 107 -19.62 -0.43 9.41
N ARG A 108 -19.81 0.56 10.31
CA ARG A 108 -19.21 0.52 11.65
C ARG A 108 -19.70 -0.74 12.36
N PRO A 109 -18.80 -1.66 12.74
CA PRO A 109 -19.21 -2.82 13.51
C PRO A 109 -19.86 -2.32 14.80
N LEU A 110 -21.07 -2.82 15.11
CA LEU A 110 -21.77 -2.56 16.37
C LEU A 110 -21.01 -3.10 17.59
N ASN A 111 -19.87 -3.78 17.37
CA ASN A 111 -18.97 -4.20 18.42
C ASN A 111 -18.09 -3.03 18.85
N PRO A 112 -18.01 -2.72 20.16
CA PRO A 112 -17.05 -1.74 20.63
C PRO A 112 -15.65 -2.24 20.24
N PHE A 113 -14.92 -1.41 19.49
CA PHE A 113 -13.51 -1.61 19.21
C PHE A 113 -12.81 -2.08 20.50
N ARG A 114 -12.08 -3.19 20.42
CA ARG A 114 -11.32 -3.74 21.56
C ARG A 114 -10.46 -2.62 22.14
N ARG A 115 -10.74 -2.22 23.39
CA ARG A 115 -9.92 -1.23 24.09
C ARG A 115 -8.65 -1.92 24.55
N ILE A 116 -7.53 -1.55 23.92
CA ILE A 116 -6.20 -1.97 24.34
C ILE A 116 -5.69 -0.89 25.30
N PRO A 117 -5.29 -1.25 26.54
CA PRO A 117 -4.69 -0.29 27.45
C PRO A 117 -3.43 0.29 26.83
N THR A 118 -3.28 1.62 26.88
CA THR A 118 -2.10 2.32 26.37
C THR A 118 -0.93 2.28 27.37
N THR A 119 -1.24 2.00 28.63
CA THR A 119 -0.26 1.89 29.71
C THR A 119 0.19 0.43 29.86
N PRO A 120 1.49 0.18 30.13
CA PRO A 120 1.96 -1.15 30.47
C PRO A 120 1.33 -1.63 31.78
N ASP A 121 1.10 -2.93 31.89
CA ASP A 121 0.57 -3.55 33.12
C ASP A 121 1.65 -3.71 34.19
N ARG A 122 2.89 -4.01 33.78
CA ARG A 122 4.06 -4.12 34.64
C ARG A 122 5.27 -3.48 33.98
N ILE A 123 6.10 -2.85 34.81
CA ILE A 123 7.37 -2.24 34.41
C ILE A 123 8.45 -2.89 35.28
N LEU A 124 9.45 -3.48 34.63
CA LEU A 124 10.61 -4.08 35.28
C LEU A 124 11.82 -3.19 35.00
N GLU A 125 12.65 -2.99 36.01
CA GLU A 125 13.93 -2.29 35.84
C GLU A 125 14.96 -3.23 35.24
N ALA A 126 15.60 -2.80 34.16
CA ALA A 126 16.62 -3.54 33.44
C ALA A 126 17.93 -2.74 33.45
N GLN A 127 18.60 -2.73 34.61
CA GLN A 127 19.87 -2.04 34.75
C GLN A 127 20.97 -2.84 34.03
N GLY A 128 21.71 -2.20 33.12
CA GLY A 128 22.76 -2.87 32.35
C GLY A 128 22.28 -3.62 31.10
N LEU A 129 21.04 -3.40 30.65
CA LEU A 129 20.61 -3.87 29.33
C LEU A 129 21.42 -3.14 28.25
N MET A 130 22.05 -3.90 27.35
CA MET A 130 22.83 -3.31 26.26
C MET A 130 21.91 -2.78 25.16
N ASP A 131 22.23 -1.58 24.67
CA ASP A 131 21.52 -0.90 23.58
C ASP A 131 22.17 -1.25 22.24
N ASP A 132 21.96 -2.49 21.78
CA ASP A 132 22.45 -2.99 20.49
C ASP A 132 21.34 -3.75 19.76
N ASP A 133 21.04 -3.29 18.54
CA ASP A 133 19.98 -3.80 17.67
C ASP A 133 20.21 -5.26 17.22
N TYR A 134 21.44 -5.79 17.31
CA TYR A 134 21.77 -7.14 16.84
C TYR A 134 21.63 -8.21 17.92
N LEU A 135 21.36 -7.82 19.16
CA LEU A 135 21.32 -8.74 20.29
C LEU A 135 19.89 -9.24 20.55
N ASN A 136 19.78 -10.51 20.94
CA ASN A 136 18.53 -11.13 21.35
C ASN A 136 18.59 -11.40 22.86
N LEU A 137 18.51 -10.34 23.66
CA LEU A 137 18.80 -10.38 25.11
C LEU A 137 17.62 -10.85 25.98
N LEU A 138 16.43 -11.06 25.42
CA LEU A 138 15.25 -11.45 26.17
C LEU A 138 14.48 -12.56 25.45
N ASP A 139 13.99 -13.52 26.22
CA ASP A 139 13.07 -14.53 25.72
C ASP A 139 12.10 -15.02 26.81
N TRP A 140 10.86 -15.29 26.42
CA TRP A 140 9.78 -15.70 27.32
C TRP A 140 9.51 -17.20 27.19
N GLY A 141 9.77 -17.94 28.26
CA GLY A 141 9.57 -19.39 28.31
C GLY A 141 8.12 -19.80 28.57
N LYS A 142 7.75 -20.98 28.08
CA LYS A 142 6.40 -21.57 28.27
C LYS A 142 6.00 -21.75 29.74
N SER A 143 6.98 -21.83 30.64
CA SER A 143 6.83 -21.92 32.10
C SER A 143 6.48 -20.58 32.78
N ASN A 144 6.16 -19.54 32.00
CA ASN A 144 5.88 -18.20 32.49
C ASN A 144 7.08 -17.51 33.17
N ILE A 145 8.28 -17.92 32.76
CA ILE A 145 9.55 -17.36 33.19
C ILE A 145 10.14 -16.56 32.05
N LEU A 146 10.43 -15.29 32.30
CA LEU A 146 11.16 -14.42 31.40
C LEU A 146 12.65 -14.56 31.69
N ALA A 147 13.46 -14.82 30.66
CA ALA A 147 14.91 -14.76 30.75
C ALA A 147 15.38 -13.42 30.16
N VAL A 148 16.27 -12.73 30.86
CA VAL A 148 16.80 -11.42 30.47
C VAL A 148 18.31 -11.40 30.72
N ALA A 149 19.09 -11.05 29.70
CA ALA A 149 20.50 -10.74 29.81
C ALA A 149 20.68 -9.26 30.18
N LEU A 150 21.41 -9.01 31.26
CA LEU A 150 21.79 -7.68 31.72
C LEU A 150 23.32 -7.67 31.94
N GLY A 151 24.04 -6.95 31.09
CA GLY A 151 25.51 -6.97 31.06
C GLY A 151 26.05 -8.41 30.95
N PRO A 152 26.97 -8.85 31.82
CA PRO A 152 27.52 -10.21 31.83
C PRO A 152 26.62 -11.25 32.52
N SER A 153 25.46 -10.84 33.06
CA SER A 153 24.60 -11.69 33.89
C SER A 153 23.29 -12.04 33.18
N ILE A 154 22.75 -13.23 33.49
CA ILE A 154 21.44 -13.69 33.02
C ILE A 154 20.50 -13.86 34.21
N TYR A 155 19.38 -13.14 34.16
CA TYR A 155 18.33 -13.15 35.16
C TYR A 155 17.10 -13.90 34.66
N LEU A 156 16.43 -14.57 35.59
CA LEU A 156 15.15 -15.23 35.38
C LEU A 156 14.10 -14.55 36.25
N TRP A 157 13.03 -14.10 35.63
CA TRP A 157 11.90 -13.50 36.32
C TRP A 157 10.66 -14.37 36.15
N ASN A 158 10.07 -14.81 37.26
CA ASN A 158 8.82 -15.55 37.24
C ASN A 158 7.63 -14.57 37.22
N ALA A 159 6.80 -14.63 36.18
CA ALA A 159 5.66 -13.72 36.04
C ALA A 159 4.50 -14.02 37.02
N GLU A 160 4.39 -15.26 37.51
CA GLU A 160 3.35 -15.66 38.47
C GLU A 160 3.59 -15.04 39.85
N ASN A 161 4.80 -15.24 40.38
CA ASN A 161 5.15 -14.83 41.75
C ASN A 161 5.88 -13.47 41.81
N GLY A 162 6.48 -13.04 40.71
CA GLY A 162 7.36 -11.86 40.66
C GLY A 162 8.79 -12.14 41.16
N ASP A 163 9.14 -13.39 41.44
CA ASP A 163 10.46 -13.78 41.94
C ASP A 163 11.54 -13.60 40.86
N VAL A 164 12.66 -12.98 41.24
CA VAL A 164 13.85 -12.83 40.39
C VAL A 164 14.94 -13.78 40.88
N LYS A 165 15.56 -14.53 39.96
CA LYS A 165 16.70 -15.41 40.22
C LYS A 165 17.83 -15.09 39.27
N LEU A 166 19.05 -14.98 39.79
CA LEU A 166 20.25 -14.97 38.97
C LEU A 166 20.56 -16.40 38.54
N LEU A 167 20.68 -16.64 37.24
CA LEU A 167 21.01 -17.96 36.69
C LEU A 167 22.51 -18.11 36.48
N LEU A 168 23.13 -17.08 35.92
CA LEU A 168 24.52 -17.08 35.50
C LEU A 168 25.10 -15.67 35.61
N GLU A 169 26.35 -15.62 36.03
CA GLU A 169 27.21 -14.44 36.02
C GLU A 169 28.50 -14.84 35.31
N ALA A 170 28.79 -14.22 34.16
CA ALA A 170 30.05 -14.43 33.47
C ALA A 170 31.18 -13.73 34.23
N ASN A 171 32.31 -14.41 34.40
CA ASN A 171 33.46 -13.86 35.13
C ASN A 171 34.26 -12.82 34.32
N ASP A 172 34.06 -12.78 33.01
CA ASP A 172 34.82 -11.94 32.09
C ASP A 172 33.92 -10.77 31.62
N GLU A 173 34.34 -9.54 31.92
CA GLU A 173 33.61 -8.30 31.56
C GLU A 173 33.45 -8.10 30.05
N GLU A 174 34.37 -8.67 29.25
CA GLU A 174 34.30 -8.62 27.78
C GLU A 174 33.38 -9.70 27.18
N ASP A 175 33.03 -10.74 27.95
CA ASP A 175 32.21 -11.85 27.46
C ASP A 175 30.77 -11.75 27.93
N HIS A 176 30.00 -10.92 27.23
CA HIS A 176 28.58 -10.74 27.51
C HIS A 176 27.70 -11.70 26.70
N PRO A 177 26.54 -12.12 27.24
CA PRO A 177 25.50 -12.78 26.45
C PRO A 177 25.05 -11.90 25.28
N THR A 178 24.96 -12.48 24.09
CA THR A 178 24.46 -11.83 22.87
C THR A 178 23.09 -12.34 22.46
N SER A 179 22.76 -13.58 22.83
CA SER A 179 21.47 -14.19 22.51
C SER A 179 21.04 -15.17 23.59
N ILE A 180 19.74 -15.16 23.91
CA ILE A 180 19.10 -16.11 24.80
C ILE A 180 17.92 -16.75 24.09
N ALA A 181 17.74 -18.05 24.27
CA ALA A 181 16.58 -18.76 23.74
C ALA A 181 16.13 -19.87 24.70
N TRP A 182 14.84 -19.89 24.99
CA TRP A 182 14.20 -21.00 25.69
C TRP A 182 14.01 -22.18 24.74
N SER A 183 14.22 -23.38 25.27
CA SER A 183 13.72 -24.59 24.62
C SER A 183 12.19 -24.58 24.59
N GLY A 184 11.59 -25.21 23.58
CA GLY A 184 10.14 -25.38 23.48
C GLY A 184 9.53 -26.12 24.68
N ASP A 185 10.34 -26.90 25.39
CA ASP A 185 9.94 -27.59 26.62
C ASP A 185 9.92 -26.67 27.86
N GLY A 186 10.50 -25.47 27.78
CA GLY A 186 10.58 -24.49 28.88
C GLY A 186 11.45 -24.89 30.06
N LYS A 187 12.24 -25.97 29.93
CA LYS A 187 13.12 -26.51 30.98
C LYS A 187 14.57 -26.04 30.82
N THR A 188 15.02 -25.94 29.57
CA THR A 188 16.39 -25.58 29.24
C THR A 188 16.44 -24.21 28.60
N LEU A 189 17.50 -23.47 28.92
CA LEU A 189 17.83 -22.17 28.38
C LEU A 189 19.15 -22.28 27.62
N ALA A 190 19.19 -21.77 26.40
CA ALA A 190 20.42 -21.59 25.64
C ALA A 190 20.89 -20.14 25.78
N ALA A 191 22.18 -19.96 26.06
CA ALA A 191 22.84 -18.66 26.13
C ALA A 191 24.05 -18.65 25.19
N GLY A 192 24.10 -17.68 24.28
CA GLY A 192 25.22 -17.44 23.38
C GLY A 192 26.02 -16.23 23.85
N PHE A 193 27.35 -16.34 23.83
CA PHE A 193 28.31 -15.41 24.42
C PHE A 193 29.24 -14.80 23.37
N ALA A 194 29.58 -13.52 23.49
CA ALA A 194 30.41 -12.78 22.52
C ALA A 194 31.71 -13.52 22.15
N SER A 195 32.26 -14.33 23.06
CA SER A 195 33.39 -15.23 22.86
C SER A 195 33.14 -16.41 21.90
N SER A 196 32.01 -16.46 21.19
CA SER A 196 31.58 -17.60 20.35
C SER A 196 31.32 -18.89 21.14
N ARG A 197 31.08 -18.76 22.44
CA ARG A 197 30.70 -19.85 23.33
C ARG A 197 29.18 -19.97 23.40
N ILE A 198 28.71 -21.22 23.47
CA ILE A 198 27.30 -21.51 23.69
C ILE A 198 27.18 -22.39 24.93
N GLU A 199 26.27 -21.99 25.81
CA GLU A 199 25.96 -22.71 27.04
C GLU A 199 24.50 -23.14 27.06
N LEU A 200 24.26 -24.35 27.54
CA LEU A 200 22.92 -24.84 27.85
C LEU A 200 22.77 -25.00 29.35
N TRP A 201 21.69 -24.42 29.87
CA TRP A 201 21.36 -24.38 31.28
C TRP A 201 20.05 -25.10 31.53
N ASP A 202 20.02 -25.99 32.52
CA ASP A 202 18.78 -26.51 33.07
C ASP A 202 18.32 -25.60 34.21
N VAL A 203 17.15 -24.99 34.03
CA VAL A 203 16.61 -23.98 34.93
C VAL A 203 16.09 -24.61 36.23
N ALA A 204 15.63 -25.86 36.19
CA ALA A 204 15.12 -26.53 37.38
C ALA A 204 16.24 -26.85 38.38
N SER A 205 17.40 -27.27 37.85
CA SER A 205 18.58 -27.62 38.65
C SER A 205 19.57 -26.46 38.79
N SER A 206 19.35 -25.34 38.09
CA SER A 206 20.26 -24.20 37.96
C SER A 206 21.70 -24.64 37.65
N ARG A 207 21.83 -25.61 36.75
CA ARG A 207 23.13 -26.20 36.39
C ARG A 207 23.36 -26.11 34.89
N GLN A 208 24.61 -25.87 34.56
CA GLN A 208 25.08 -25.98 33.20
C GLN A 208 25.05 -27.45 32.77
N VAL A 209 24.28 -27.74 31.73
CA VAL A 209 24.17 -29.08 31.14
C VAL A 209 25.24 -29.27 30.06
N TRP A 210 25.57 -28.20 29.35
CA TRP A 210 26.50 -28.26 28.24
C TRP A 210 27.26 -26.96 28.04
N ASN A 211 28.52 -27.11 27.61
CA ASN A 211 29.46 -26.02 27.34
C ASN A 211 30.24 -26.35 26.07
N ASN A 212 30.22 -25.46 25.09
CA ASN A 212 31.12 -25.57 23.93
C ASN A 212 31.74 -24.22 23.59
N VAL A 213 33.06 -24.25 23.42
CA VAL A 213 33.93 -23.08 23.29
C VAL A 213 34.37 -22.86 21.83
N ASN A 214 33.93 -23.68 20.87
CA ASN A 214 34.32 -23.53 19.46
C ASN A 214 33.16 -23.82 18.50
N VAL A 215 32.28 -22.84 18.32
CA VAL A 215 31.23 -22.90 17.30
C VAL A 215 31.42 -21.76 16.30
N ASN A 216 31.99 -22.06 15.12
CA ASN A 216 32.09 -21.14 13.97
C ASN A 216 30.72 -20.83 13.30
N LEU A 217 29.59 -21.18 13.93
CA LEU A 217 28.26 -20.89 13.40
C LEU A 217 27.73 -19.57 13.96
N CYS A 218 27.28 -18.73 13.04
CA CYS A 218 26.71 -17.41 13.26
C CYS A 218 25.76 -17.38 14.47
N GLN A 219 26.22 -16.65 15.48
CA GLN A 219 25.66 -16.51 16.82
C GLN A 219 24.38 -15.65 16.89
N PHE A 220 23.94 -15.08 15.77
CA PHE A 220 22.95 -14.01 15.76
C PHE A 220 21.49 -14.45 15.83
N CYS A 221 21.18 -15.73 15.66
CA CYS A 221 19.79 -16.20 15.70
C CYS A 221 19.68 -17.62 16.30
N MET A 222 19.72 -17.74 17.62
CA MET A 222 19.18 -18.93 18.28
C MET A 222 17.65 -18.86 18.24
N SER A 223 17.05 -19.34 17.16
CA SER A 223 15.60 -19.50 17.07
C SER A 223 15.27 -20.95 17.43
N ALA A 224 14.77 -21.18 18.66
CA ALA A 224 14.18 -22.45 19.04
C ALA A 224 12.81 -22.64 18.35
N ARG A 225 12.82 -22.83 17.02
CA ARG A 225 11.62 -23.27 16.28
C ARG A 225 11.62 -24.78 16.27
N ASN A 226 10.96 -25.37 17.27
CA ASN A 226 10.42 -26.72 17.14
C ASN A 226 8.97 -26.59 16.68
N THR A 227 8.71 -26.98 15.43
CA THR A 227 7.40 -27.50 15.00
C THR A 227 7.32 -28.98 15.31
#